data_AF-A0A945VWR3-F1
#
_entry.id   AF-A0A945VWR3-F1
#
_cell.length_a   1.000
_cell.length_b   1.000
_cell.length_c   1.000
_cell.angle_alpha   90.00
_cell.angle_beta   90.00
_cell.angle_gamma   90.00
#
_symmetry.space_group_name_H-M   'P 1'
#
loop_
_entity.id
_entity.type
_entity.pdbx_description
1 polymer ?
#
loop_
_entity_poly.entity_id
_entity_poly.type
_entity_poly.pdbx_seq_one_letter_code
_entity_poly.pdbx_strand_id
1 'polypeptide(L)' 'MIFIVSDVTISSEPIDSANNGEIFEKLSIKASVADSNKCDRCWSYRKEVGKIEKYPTLCNRCAEVIEEVE' A
#
# COMPACT_ATOMS: atom_id res chain seq x y z
N MET A 1 0.74 -1.62 10.24
CA MET A 1 1.55 -1.13 9.11
C MET A 1 3.01 -1.23 9.52
N ILE A 2 3.66 -2.37 9.28
CA ILE A 2 5.01 -2.67 9.82
C ILE A 2 6.08 -2.11 8.90
N PHE A 3 5.89 -2.24 7.58
CA PHE A 3 6.89 -1.89 6.57
C PHE A 3 6.84 -0.42 6.11
N ILE A 4 5.86 0.36 6.57
CA ILE A 4 5.68 1.78 6.23
C ILE A 4 5.60 2.03 4.70
N VAL A 5 5.08 1.06 3.97
CA VAL A 5 4.77 1.15 2.54
C VAL A 5 3.27 0.97 2.29
N SER A 6 2.80 1.37 1.11
CA SER A 6 1.39 1.31 0.73
C SER A 6 0.86 -0.13 0.61
N ASP A 7 1.68 -1.05 0.09
CA ASP A 7 1.34 -2.45 -0.13
C ASP A 7 2.58 -3.35 0.03
N VAL A 8 2.36 -4.61 0.42
CA VAL A 8 3.40 -5.65 0.49
C VAL A 8 2.81 -6.97 0.02
N THR A 9 3.50 -7.59 -0.93
CA THR A 9 3.20 -8.94 -1.40
C THR A 9 4.36 -9.85 -1.03
N ILE A 10 4.05 -11.04 -0.50
CA ILE A 10 5.02 -12.09 -0.16
C ILE A 10 4.88 -13.20 -1.19
N SER A 11 5.99 -13.61 -1.80
CA SER A 11 6.05 -14.69 -2.78
C SER A 11 7.18 -15.66 -2.41
N SER A 12 6.96 -16.96 -2.65
CA SER A 12 8.01 -17.99 -2.60
C SER A 12 8.75 -18.16 -3.92
N GLU A 13 8.22 -17.59 -5.00
CA GLU A 13 8.83 -17.65 -6.33
C GLU A 13 9.85 -16.52 -6.52
N PRO A 14 10.94 -16.75 -7.28
CA PRO A 14 11.87 -15.69 -7.63
C PRO A 14 11.17 -14.52 -8.33
N ILE A 15 11.36 -13.31 -7.81
CA ILE A 15 10.83 -12.08 -8.40
C ILE A 15 11.89 -11.47 -9.30
N ASP A 16 11.53 -11.22 -10.57
CA ASP A 16 12.43 -10.58 -11.52
C ASP A 16 12.86 -9.17 -11.05
N SER A 17 14.13 -8.84 -11.26
CA SER A 17 14.75 -7.57 -10.83
C SER A 17 14.65 -7.28 -9.32
N ALA A 18 14.57 -8.32 -8.48
CA ALA A 18 14.67 -8.18 -7.03
C ALA A 18 16.13 -8.09 -6.57
N ASN A 19 16.36 -7.36 -5.46
CA ASN A 19 17.66 -7.26 -4.82
C ASN A 19 17.78 -8.30 -3.71
N ASN A 20 18.92 -8.97 -3.61
CA ASN A 20 19.18 -9.92 -2.53
C ASN A 20 19.47 -9.17 -1.22
N GLY A 21 19.00 -9.72 -0.11
CA GLY A 21 19.28 -9.19 1.22
C GLY A 21 20.74 -9.42 1.62
N GLU A 22 21.36 -8.39 2.20
CA GLU A 22 22.76 -8.45 2.66
C GLU A 22 22.94 -9.31 3.91
N ILE A 23 21.92 -9.35 4.79
CA ILE A 23 21.95 -10.07 6.07
C ILE A 23 21.33 -11.46 5.95
N PHE A 24 20.31 -11.61 5.12
CA PHE A 24 19.53 -12.83 4.96
C PHE A 24 19.64 -13.33 3.52
N GLU A 25 20.49 -14.33 3.29
CA GLU A 25 20.81 -14.85 1.95
C GLU A 25 19.59 -15.38 1.18
N LYS A 26 18.54 -15.80 1.89
CA LYS A 26 17.29 -16.34 1.30
C LYS A 26 16.18 -15.29 1.16
N LEU A 27 16.47 -14.02 1.46
CA LEU A 27 15.51 -12.93 1.32
C LEU A 27 15.86 -12.12 0.07
N SER A 28 14.87 -11.91 -0.80
CA SER A 28 14.95 -10.97 -1.90
C SER A 28 13.83 -9.93 -1.78
N ILE A 29 14.13 -8.69 -2.15
CA ILE A 29 13.20 -7.56 -2.04
C ILE A 29 13.16 -6.81 -3.36
N LYS A 30 11.95 -6.59 -3.87
CA LYS A 30 11.68 -5.67 -4.97
C LYS A 30 10.85 -4.51 -4.45
N ALA A 31 11.34 -3.30 -4.66
CA ALA A 31 10.60 -2.07 -4.38
C ALA A 31 10.13 -1.44 -5.69
N SER A 32 8.87 -1.02 -5.74
CA SER A 32 8.30 -0.30 -6.87
C SER A 32 7.31 0.75 -6.38
N VAL A 33 7.07 1.76 -7.21
CA VAL A 33 6.00 2.72 -6.97
C VAL A 33 4.66 2.01 -7.10
N ALA A 34 3.75 2.29 -6.17
CA ALA A 34 2.41 1.70 -6.19
C ALA A 34 1.62 2.19 -7.43
N ASP A 35 0.86 1.29 -8.05
CA ASP A 35 0.07 1.51 -9.27
C ASP A 35 -1.34 2.07 -9.00
N SER A 36 -1.54 2.69 -7.85
CA SER A 36 -2.87 3.12 -7.37
C SER A 36 -2.90 4.60 -7.03
N ASN A 37 -3.96 5.08 -6.38
CA ASN A 37 -4.15 6.48 -6.07
C ASN A 37 -3.80 6.78 -4.61
N LYS A 38 -3.19 7.94 -4.36
CA LYS A 38 -2.85 8.41 -3.00
C LYS A 38 -4.11 8.84 -2.26
N CYS A 39 -4.30 8.34 -1.04
CA CYS A 39 -5.31 8.84 -0.10
C CYS A 39 -4.83 10.12 0.60
N ASP A 40 -5.64 11.18 0.64
CA ASP A 40 -5.21 12.47 1.22
C ASP A 40 -5.13 12.49 2.74
N ARG A 41 -5.82 11.57 3.45
CA ARG A 41 -5.81 11.50 4.92
C ARG A 41 -4.64 10.67 5.47
N CYS A 42 -4.37 9.51 4.90
CA CYS A 42 -3.34 8.58 5.41
C CYS A 42 -2.09 8.50 4.54
N TRP A 43 -2.09 9.16 3.38
CA TRP A 43 -1.00 9.22 2.40
C TRP A 43 -0.54 7.86 1.83
N SER A 44 -1.26 6.78 2.15
CA SER A 44 -1.05 5.48 1.52
C SER A 44 -1.70 5.46 0.13
N TYR A 45 -1.05 4.77 -0.79
CA TYR A 45 -1.61 4.47 -2.11
C TYR A 45 -2.54 3.26 -1.99
N ARG A 46 -3.76 3.39 -2.54
CA ARG A 46 -4.85 2.44 -2.36
C ARG A 46 -5.70 2.36 -3.62
N LYS A 47 -6.12 1.16 -4.01
CA LYS A 47 -6.91 0.93 -5.23
C LYS A 47 -8.36 1.41 -5.10
N GLU A 48 -8.83 1.61 -3.89
CA GLU A 48 -10.18 2.06 -3.57
C GLU A 48 -10.35 3.59 -3.55
N VAL A 49 -9.25 4.37 -3.54
CA VAL A 49 -9.32 5.83 -3.63
C VAL A 49 -9.96 6.23 -4.96
N GLY A 50 -11.01 7.05 -4.90
CA GLY A 50 -11.85 7.43 -6.03
C GLY A 50 -13.16 6.64 -6.17
N LYS A 51 -13.38 5.59 -5.37
CA LYS A 51 -14.57 4.73 -5.48
C LYS A 51 -15.73 5.14 -4.55
N ILE A 52 -15.49 6.01 -3.58
CA ILE A 52 -16.49 6.47 -2.61
C ILE A 52 -16.98 7.85 -3.03
N GLU A 53 -18.22 7.96 -3.48
CA GLU A 53 -18.75 9.22 -4.03
C GLU A 53 -18.75 10.36 -3.00
N LYS A 54 -19.09 10.09 -1.74
CA LYS A 54 -19.02 11.06 -0.65
C LYS A 54 -17.59 11.50 -0.31
N TYR A 55 -16.60 10.64 -0.57
CA TYR A 55 -15.18 10.88 -0.24
C TYR A 55 -14.23 10.47 -1.38
N PRO A 56 -14.23 11.21 -2.50
CA PRO A 56 -13.53 10.79 -3.71
C PRO A 56 -12.00 10.72 -3.58
N THR A 57 -11.41 11.41 -2.59
CA THR A 57 -9.96 11.42 -2.37
C THR A 57 -9.50 10.49 -1.23
N LEU A 58 -10.42 9.76 -0.61
CA LEU A 58 -10.14 8.91 0.54
C LEU A 58 -10.22 7.43 0.21
N CYS A 59 -9.45 6.63 0.95
CA CYS A 59 -9.63 5.18 0.98
C CYS A 59 -10.75 4.78 1.94
N ASN A 60 -11.28 3.57 1.80
CA ASN A 60 -12.40 3.04 2.62
C ASN A 60 -12.15 3.21 4.12
N ARG A 61 -10.96 2.81 4.60
CA ARG A 61 -10.58 2.96 6.01
C ARG A 61 -10.67 4.40 6.51
N CYS A 62 -10.26 5.36 5.68
CA CYS A 62 -10.27 6.78 6.07
C CYS A 62 -11.69 7.35 6.05
N ALA A 63 -12.52 6.93 5.09
CA ALA A 63 -13.93 7.29 5.02
C ALA A 63 -14.71 6.74 6.22
N GLU A 64 -14.54 5.47 6.57
CA GLU A 64 -15.17 4.82 7.73
C GLU A 64 -14.87 5.59 9.03
N VAL A 65 -13.61 5.95 9.27
CA VAL A 65 -13.21 6.72 10.46
C VAL A 65 -13.83 8.13 10.49
N ILE A 66 -14.10 8.73 9.33
CA ILE A 66 -14.77 10.04 9.29
C ILE A 66 -16.26 9.89 9.56
N GLU A 67 -16.92 8.89 8.97
CA GLU A 67 -18.34 8.59 9.23
C GLU A 67 -18.62 8.31 10.70
N GLU A 68 -17.69 7.68 11.43
CA GLU A 68 -17.85 7.42 12.87
C GLU A 68 -17.75 8.68 13.75
N VAL A 69 -17.22 9.78 13.22
CA VAL A 69 -16.97 11.04 13.97
C VAL A 69 -17.95 12.14 13.59
N GLU A 70 -18.70 12.00 12.49
CA GLU A 70 -19.82 12.88 12.10
C GLU A 70 -21.10 12.59 12.89
#